data_AF-A0A496W3F6-F1
#
_entry.id   AF-A0A496W3F6-F1
#
_cell.length_a   1.000
_cell.length_b   1.000
_cell.length_c   1.000
_cell.angle_alpha   90.00
_cell.angle_beta   90.00
_cell.angle_gamma   90.00
#
_symmetry.space_group_name_H-M   'P 1'
#
loop_
_entity.id
_entity.type
_entity.pdbx_description
1 polymer ?
#
loop_
_entity_poly.entity_id
_entity_poly.type
_entity_poly.pdbx_seq_one_letter_code
_entity_poly.pdbx_strand_id
1 'polypeptide(L)'
;MDSPTVVAILVFLSIYLLWFLIRLFADLFLVGIALVSATLAYNIESYYEQFLMVLQESNLLNLLSMTLPEQADSLAVFKIAGLITASAVLISIPILPFSATYRHLLGIENPLFARKEAKVRGWIIEEIQRYEASQLVVETKESETSDSEDASEHYIDPPENITTPKKDSILPLKSEEK
;
A
#
# COMPACT_ATOMS: atom_id res chain seq x y z
N MET A 1 1.09 37.20 -6.76
CA MET A 1 1.20 35.79 -6.29
C MET A 1 0.08 34.96 -6.95
N ASP A 2 -0.22 35.24 -8.22
CA ASP A 2 -1.50 34.91 -8.84
C ASP A 2 -1.30 34.00 -10.06
N SER A 3 -0.33 33.09 -9.95
CA SER A 3 -0.19 32.06 -10.96
C SER A 3 -1.24 30.98 -10.69
N PRO A 4 -2.20 30.72 -11.61
CA PRO A 4 -3.21 29.69 -11.44
C PRO A 4 -2.59 28.30 -11.21
N THR A 5 -1.35 28.09 -11.67
CA THR A 5 -0.57 26.88 -11.41
C THR A 5 -0.26 26.69 -9.93
N VAL A 6 0.09 27.75 -9.20
CA VAL A 6 0.42 27.67 -7.76
C VAL A 6 -0.83 27.32 -6.95
N VAL A 7 -1.97 27.91 -7.30
CA VAL A 7 -3.26 27.60 -6.67
C VAL A 7 -3.65 26.14 -6.91
N ALA A 8 -3.50 25.64 -8.14
CA ALA A 8 -3.78 24.25 -8.48
C ALA A 8 -2.90 23.27 -7.68
N ILE A 9 -1.60 23.56 -7.54
CA ILE A 9 -0.67 22.75 -6.74
C ILE A 9 -1.09 22.74 -5.27
N LEU A 10 -1.44 23.90 -4.70
CA LEU A 10 -1.87 23.99 -3.30
C LEU A 10 -3.15 23.20 -3.03
N VAL A 11 -4.15 23.28 -3.91
CA VAL A 11 -5.39 22.51 -3.79
C VAL A 11 -5.12 21.01 -3.88
N PHE A 12 -4.26 20.59 -4.81
CA PHE A 12 -3.88 19.18 -4.91
C PHE A 12 -3.16 18.71 -3.66
N LEU A 13 -2.21 19.49 -3.15
CA LEU A 13 -1.47 19.20 -1.93
C LEU A 13 -2.39 19.11 -0.72
N SER A 14 -3.38 20.01 -0.59
CA SER A 14 -4.32 19.99 0.54
C SER A 14 -5.23 18.75 0.52
N ILE A 15 -5.70 18.34 -0.67
CA ILE A 15 -6.51 17.13 -0.82
C ILE A 15 -5.67 15.90 -0.45
N TYR A 16 -4.43 15.84 -0.94
CA TYR A 16 -3.51 14.74 -0.64
C TYR A 16 -3.18 14.67 0.86
N LEU A 17 -2.90 15.82 1.48
CA LEU A 17 -2.63 15.92 2.91
C LEU A 17 -3.82 15.45 3.75
N LEU A 18 -5.04 15.88 3.41
CA LEU A 18 -6.25 15.46 4.11
C LEU A 18 -6.48 13.95 3.99
N TRP A 19 -6.32 13.40 2.78
CA TRP A 19 -6.39 11.96 2.54
C TRP A 19 -5.37 11.18 3.37
N PHE A 20 -4.13 11.67 3.44
CA PHE A 20 -3.08 11.08 4.27
C PHE A 20 -3.39 11.17 5.76
N LEU A 21 -3.92 12.30 6.23
CA LEU A 21 -4.27 12.51 7.63
C LEU A 21 -5.35 11.52 8.08
N ILE A 22 -6.42 11.36 7.30
CA ILE A 22 -7.51 10.40 7.60
C ILE A 22 -6.94 8.99 7.77
N ARG A 23 -5.99 8.60 6.91
CA ARG A 23 -5.33 7.29 6.96
C ARG A 23 -4.47 7.12 8.21
N LEU A 24 -3.67 8.13 8.56
CA LEU A 24 -2.86 8.12 9.79
C LEU A 24 -3.75 8.08 11.05
N PHE A 25 -4.85 8.83 11.07
CA PHE A 25 -5.81 8.81 12.15
C PHE A 25 -6.47 7.44 12.31
N ALA A 26 -6.82 6.77 11.21
CA ALA A 26 -7.38 5.43 11.26
C ALA A 26 -6.42 4.42 11.92
N ASP A 27 -5.14 4.45 11.53
CA ASP A 27 -4.11 3.58 12.12
C ASP A 27 -3.90 3.87 13.62
N LEU A 28 -3.82 5.15 14.00
CA LEU A 28 -3.70 5.55 15.39
C LEU A 28 -4.91 5.10 16.22
N PHE A 29 -6.12 5.20 15.65
CA PHE A 29 -7.34 4.78 16.32
C PHE A 29 -7.38 3.27 16.55
N LEU A 30 -6.95 2.47 15.56
CA LEU A 30 -6.85 1.01 15.71
C LEU A 30 -5.85 0.63 16.80
N VAL A 31 -4.69 1.29 16.85
CA VAL A 31 -3.71 1.10 17.92
C VAL A 31 -4.28 1.52 19.27
N GLY A 32 -5.02 2.63 19.32
CA GLY A 32 -5.71 3.10 20.53
C GLY A 32 -6.72 2.08 21.06
N ILE A 33 -7.59 1.56 20.19
CA ILE A 33 -8.55 0.49 20.56
C ILE A 33 -7.79 -0.73 21.10
N ALA A 34 -6.72 -1.16 20.44
CA ALA A 34 -5.93 -2.32 20.85
C ALA A 34 -5.25 -2.12 22.21
N LEU A 35 -4.73 -0.91 22.49
CA LEU A 35 -4.13 -0.59 23.78
C LEU A 35 -5.18 -0.52 24.89
N VAL A 36 -6.33 0.11 24.64
CA VAL A 36 -7.42 0.18 25.61
C VAL A 36 -7.97 -1.22 25.89
N SER A 37 -8.18 -2.05 24.87
CA SER A 37 -8.65 -3.42 25.08
C SER A 37 -7.62 -4.30 25.82
N ALA A 38 -6.33 -4.17 25.50
CA ALA A 38 -5.26 -4.89 26.19
C ALA A 38 -5.13 -4.48 27.66
N THR A 39 -5.21 -3.17 27.96
CA THR A 39 -5.16 -2.66 29.34
C THR A 39 -6.39 -3.08 30.14
N LEU A 40 -7.58 -3.05 29.54
CA LEU A 40 -8.80 -3.57 30.16
C LEU A 40 -8.69 -5.09 30.42
N ALA A 41 -8.19 -5.85 29.44
CA ALA A 41 -8.01 -7.30 29.57
C ALA A 41 -7.00 -7.68 30.66
N TYR A 42 -5.91 -6.93 30.79
CA TYR A 42 -4.90 -7.15 31.83
C TYR A 42 -5.45 -6.90 33.25
N ASN A 43 -6.36 -5.94 33.39
CA ASN A 43 -6.91 -5.56 34.71
C ASN A 43 -8.30 -6.15 34.98
N ILE A 44 -8.70 -7.24 34.32
CA ILE A 44 -10.03 -7.84 34.51
C ILE A 44 -10.27 -8.23 35.98
N GLU A 45 -9.29 -8.83 36.65
CA GLU A 45 -9.45 -9.28 38.04
C GLU A 45 -9.76 -8.12 38.99
N SER A 46 -9.10 -6.97 38.80
CA SER A 46 -9.31 -5.79 39.65
C SER A 46 -10.62 -5.06 39.36
N TYR A 47 -11.14 -5.14 38.13
CA TYR A 47 -12.35 -4.44 37.69
C TYR A 47 -13.53 -5.38 37.42
N TYR A 48 -13.47 -6.63 37.92
CA TYR A 48 -14.43 -7.67 37.60
C TYR A 48 -15.87 -7.27 37.95
N GLU A 49 -16.10 -6.71 39.14
CA GLU A 49 -17.43 -6.25 39.59
C GLU A 49 -18.00 -5.17 38.66
N GLN A 50 -17.15 -4.27 38.17
CA GLN A 50 -17.56 -3.18 37.27
C GLN A 50 -17.89 -3.72 35.89
N PHE A 51 -17.12 -4.69 35.38
CA PHE A 51 -17.48 -5.39 34.15
C PHE A 51 -18.82 -6.12 34.30
N LEU A 52 -19.04 -6.81 35.43
CA LEU A 52 -20.28 -7.54 35.70
C LEU A 52 -21.50 -6.60 35.69
N MET A 53 -21.37 -5.45 36.36
CA MET A 53 -22.41 -4.40 36.37
C MET A 53 -22.72 -3.92 34.95
N VAL A 54 -21.71 -3.54 34.17
CA VAL A 54 -21.89 -3.06 32.78
C VAL A 54 -22.50 -4.14 31.88
N LEU A 55 -22.07 -5.40 32.01
CA LEU A 55 -22.60 -6.52 31.23
C LEU A 55 -24.07 -6.87 31.60
N GLN A 56 -24.45 -6.69 32.86
CA GLN A 56 -25.84 -6.84 33.32
C GLN A 56 -26.72 -5.69 32.84
N GLU A 57 -26.27 -4.44 32.98
CA GLU A 57 -27.02 -3.25 32.54
C GLU A 57 -27.22 -3.22 31.02
N SER A 58 -26.23 -3.65 30.25
CA SER A 58 -26.31 -3.72 28.79
C SER A 58 -27.16 -4.89 28.26
N ASN A 59 -27.66 -5.77 29.14
CA ASN A 59 -28.43 -6.96 28.78
C ASN A 59 -27.70 -7.92 27.80
N LEU A 60 -26.38 -7.75 27.64
CA LEU A 60 -25.53 -8.54 26.74
C LEU A 60 -25.48 -10.01 27.16
N LEU A 61 -25.45 -10.26 28.47
CA LEU A 61 -25.46 -11.61 29.03
C LEU A 61 -26.73 -12.39 28.69
N ASN A 62 -27.86 -11.70 28.70
CA ASN A 62 -29.16 -12.29 28.38
C ASN A 62 -29.26 -12.61 26.89
N LEU A 63 -28.76 -11.70 26.04
CA LEU A 63 -28.67 -11.91 24.59
C LEU A 63 -27.76 -13.11 24.23
N LEU A 64 -26.67 -13.30 24.96
CA LEU A 64 -25.71 -14.39 24.76
C LEU A 64 -26.07 -15.68 25.53
N SER A 65 -27.19 -15.69 26.27
CA SER A 65 -27.60 -16.80 27.15
C SER A 65 -26.49 -17.26 28.11
N MET A 66 -25.65 -16.34 28.58
CA MET A 66 -24.52 -16.64 29.46
C MET A 66 -24.79 -16.19 30.89
N THR A 67 -24.49 -17.07 31.85
CA THR A 67 -24.39 -16.71 33.26
C THR A 67 -22.91 -16.60 33.65
N LEU A 68 -22.59 -15.52 34.37
CA LEU A 68 -21.26 -15.28 34.95
C LEU A 68 -21.36 -15.45 36.48
N PRO A 69 -20.38 -16.11 37.12
CA PRO A 69 -20.33 -16.21 38.58
C PRO A 69 -20.02 -14.84 39.21
N GLU A 70 -20.45 -14.63 40.46
CA GLU A 70 -20.20 -13.39 41.20
C GLU A 70 -18.72 -13.21 41.57
N GLN A 71 -17.94 -14.29 41.62
CA GLN A 71 -16.50 -14.25 41.87
C GLN A 71 -15.72 -14.46 40.57
N ALA A 72 -14.52 -13.86 40.50
CA ALA A 72 -13.62 -13.98 39.35
C ALA A 72 -13.07 -15.42 39.25
N ASP A 73 -13.75 -16.27 38.50
CA ASP A 73 -13.22 -17.57 38.06
C ASP A 73 -12.48 -17.41 36.72
N SER A 74 -11.46 -18.23 36.50
CA SER A 74 -10.67 -18.30 35.27
C SER A 74 -11.51 -18.37 33.99
N LEU A 75 -12.61 -19.14 34.03
CA LEU A 75 -13.54 -19.27 32.92
C LEU A 75 -14.38 -18.00 32.68
N ALA A 76 -14.71 -17.27 33.74
CA ALA A 76 -15.43 -16.01 33.65
C ALA A 76 -14.53 -14.90 33.08
N VAL A 77 -13.28 -14.82 33.53
CA VAL A 77 -12.25 -13.91 33.01
C VAL A 77 -12.05 -14.15 31.51
N PHE A 78 -11.95 -15.42 31.08
CA PHE A 78 -11.82 -15.76 29.66
C PHE A 78 -13.02 -15.29 28.83
N LYS A 79 -14.25 -15.46 29.33
CA LYS A 79 -15.47 -14.99 28.65
C LYS A 79 -15.49 -13.46 28.51
N ILE A 80 -15.15 -12.73 29.57
CA ILE A 80 -15.10 -11.25 29.55
C ILE A 80 -14.01 -10.77 28.59
N ALA A 81 -12.82 -11.36 28.64
CA ALA A 81 -11.73 -11.05 27.71
C ALA A 81 -12.14 -11.30 26.24
N GLY A 82 -12.83 -12.41 25.99
CA GLY A 82 -13.39 -12.73 24.67
C GLY A 82 -14.41 -11.68 24.21
N LEU A 83 -15.27 -11.21 25.12
CA LEU A 83 -16.29 -10.19 24.82
C LEU A 83 -15.67 -8.82 24.56
N ILE A 84 -14.65 -8.42 25.33
CA ILE A 84 -13.87 -7.20 25.09
C ILE A 84 -13.19 -7.27 23.72
N THR A 85 -12.57 -8.41 23.40
CA THR A 85 -11.89 -8.61 22.11
C THR A 85 -12.87 -8.57 20.95
N ALA A 86 -14.01 -9.26 21.06
CA ALA A 86 -15.05 -9.25 20.04
C ALA A 86 -15.60 -7.84 19.81
N SER A 87 -15.84 -7.09 20.89
CA SER A 87 -16.30 -5.70 20.82
C SER A 87 -15.27 -4.79 20.16
N ALA A 88 -13.99 -4.92 20.52
CA ALA A 88 -12.89 -4.18 19.91
C ALA A 88 -12.79 -4.45 18.39
N VAL A 89 -12.92 -5.71 17.98
CA VAL A 89 -12.96 -6.09 16.57
C VAL A 89 -14.16 -5.44 15.88
N LEU A 90 -15.35 -5.51 16.47
CA LEU A 90 -16.57 -4.99 15.86
C LEU A 90 -16.51 -3.46 15.66
N ILE A 91 -15.96 -2.74 16.63
CA ILE A 91 -15.71 -1.29 16.56
C ILE A 91 -14.64 -0.96 15.50
N SER A 92 -13.68 -1.85 15.28
CA SER A 92 -12.59 -1.64 14.31
C SER A 92 -13.03 -1.75 12.85
N ILE A 93 -14.06 -2.58 12.54
CA ILE A 93 -14.51 -2.88 11.17
C ILE A 93 -14.71 -1.64 10.28
N PRO A 94 -15.45 -0.59 10.68
CA PRO A 94 -15.65 0.58 9.83
C PRO A 94 -14.37 1.38 9.56
N ILE A 95 -13.32 1.19 10.36
CA ILE A 95 -12.05 1.95 10.32
C ILE A 95 -10.99 1.20 9.52
N LEU A 96 -11.05 -0.14 9.50
CA LEU A 96 -10.18 -1.01 8.70
C LEU A 96 -9.99 -0.58 7.23
N PRO A 97 -11.03 -0.19 6.46
CA PRO A 97 -10.82 0.23 5.07
C PRO A 97 -9.98 1.50 4.95
N PHE A 98 -9.87 2.32 5.99
CA PHE A 98 -9.06 3.55 5.98
C PHE A 98 -7.62 3.31 6.43
N SER A 99 -7.35 2.20 7.14
CA SER A 99 -6.01 1.83 7.63
C SER A 99 -5.03 1.54 6.50
N ALA A 100 -3.79 2.02 6.66
CA ALA A 100 -2.72 1.73 5.71
C ALA A 100 -2.28 0.28 5.78
N THR A 101 -2.03 -0.18 7.00
CA THR A 101 -1.49 -1.51 7.29
C THR A 101 -2.48 -2.59 6.87
N TYR A 102 -3.78 -2.37 7.10
CA TYR A 102 -4.80 -3.35 6.72
C TYR A 102 -4.94 -3.50 5.20
N ARG A 103 -4.91 -2.40 4.45
CA ARG A 103 -4.92 -2.43 2.97
C ARG A 103 -3.67 -3.07 2.39
N HIS A 104 -2.51 -2.83 3.01
CA HIS A 104 -1.25 -3.46 2.62
C HIS A 104 -1.31 -4.98 2.85
N LEU A 105 -1.77 -5.41 4.04
CA LEU A 105 -1.94 -6.84 4.38
C LEU A 105 -2.94 -7.57 3.48
N LEU A 106 -4.05 -6.94 3.11
CA LEU A 106 -5.04 -7.51 2.19
C LEU A 106 -4.61 -7.44 0.72
N GLY A 107 -3.44 -6.89 0.40
CA GLY A 107 -2.98 -6.73 -0.99
C GLY A 107 -3.87 -5.84 -1.84
N ILE A 108 -4.67 -4.96 -1.20
CA ILE A 108 -5.55 -4.00 -1.88
C ILE A 108 -4.74 -2.78 -2.37
N GLU A 109 -3.44 -2.72 -2.04
CA GLU A 109 -2.54 -1.79 -2.70
C GLU A 109 -2.58 -2.00 -4.21
N ASN A 110 -3.16 -1.00 -4.87
CA ASN A 110 -3.54 -0.99 -6.27
C ASN A 110 -2.51 -1.74 -7.15
N PRO A 111 -2.85 -2.92 -7.75
CA PRO A 111 -2.02 -3.52 -8.79
C PRO A 111 -1.87 -2.60 -10.00
N LEU A 112 -2.74 -1.59 -10.12
CA LEU A 112 -2.62 -0.49 -11.08
C LEU A 112 -1.43 0.43 -10.79
N PHE A 113 -1.03 0.66 -9.54
CA PHE A 113 0.17 1.43 -9.23
C PHE A 113 1.43 0.59 -9.39
N ALA A 114 1.44 -0.68 -8.98
CA ALA A 114 2.59 -1.56 -9.23
C ALA A 114 2.91 -1.71 -10.73
N ARG A 115 1.89 -1.89 -11.59
CA ARG A 115 2.06 -1.93 -13.05
C ARG A 115 2.47 -0.58 -13.65
N LYS A 116 1.98 0.54 -13.11
CA LYS A 116 2.35 1.88 -13.58
C LYS A 116 3.75 2.28 -13.12
N GLU A 117 4.15 1.92 -11.92
CA GLU A 117 5.48 2.19 -11.37
C GLU A 117 6.55 1.39 -12.14
N ALA A 118 6.28 0.14 -12.50
CA ALA A 118 7.15 -0.64 -13.38
C ALA A 118 7.28 0.00 -14.78
N LYS A 119 6.19 0.54 -15.34
CA LYS A 119 6.24 1.26 -16.62
C LYS A 119 6.99 2.59 -16.53
N VAL A 120 6.80 3.34 -15.45
CA VAL A 120 7.49 4.62 -15.23
C VAL A 120 8.98 4.38 -14.98
N ARG A 121 9.34 3.37 -14.17
CA ARG A 121 10.74 2.96 -13.98
C ARG A 121 11.37 2.48 -15.29
N GLY A 122 10.64 1.70 -16.09
CA GLY A 122 11.10 1.28 -17.42
C GLY A 122 11.35 2.45 -18.36
N TRP A 123 10.43 3.43 -18.38
CA TRP A 123 10.59 4.64 -19.18
C TRP A 123 11.77 5.50 -18.72
N ILE A 124 11.99 5.66 -17.42
CA ILE A 124 13.14 6.40 -16.86
C ILE A 124 14.46 5.73 -17.25
N ILE A 125 14.55 4.40 -17.15
CA ILE A 125 15.76 3.65 -17.53
C ILE A 125 16.02 3.77 -19.03
N GLU A 126 14.98 3.66 -19.86
CA GLU A 126 15.10 3.84 -21.31
C GLU A 126 15.59 5.24 -21.67
N GLU A 127 15.09 6.28 -20.98
CA GLU A 127 15.51 7.65 -21.25
C GLU A 127 16.96 7.90 -20.81
N ILE A 128 17.38 7.38 -19.65
CA ILE A 128 18.79 7.45 -19.20
C ILE A 128 19.71 6.77 -20.22
N GLN A 129 19.36 5.58 -20.70
CA GLN A 129 20.13 4.87 -21.72
C GLN A 129 20.19 5.64 -23.05
N ARG A 130 19.10 6.29 -23.47
CA ARG A 130 19.09 7.15 -24.65
C ARG A 130 20.01 8.36 -24.48
N TYR A 131 20.05 8.97 -23.30
CA TYR A 131 20.96 10.08 -23.00
C TYR A 131 22.43 9.63 -23.01
N GLU A 132 22.77 8.50 -22.39
CA GLU A 132 24.13 7.94 -22.38
C GLU A 132 24.60 7.52 -23.78
N ALA A 133 23.75 6.86 -24.56
CA ALA A 133 24.05 6.50 -25.95
C ALA A 133 24.24 7.75 -26.83
N SER A 134 23.47 8.81 -26.59
CA SER A 134 23.62 10.07 -27.32
C SER A 134 24.92 10.80 -26.96
N GLN A 135 25.37 10.72 -25.71
CA GLN A 135 26.67 11.28 -25.30
C GLN A 135 27.86 10.52 -25.93
N LEU A 136 27.79 9.18 -25.98
CA LEU A 136 28.81 8.37 -26.63
C LEU A 136 28.90 8.67 -28.15
N VAL A 137 27.78 8.90 -28.84
CA VAL A 137 27.77 9.25 -30.27
C VAL A 137 28.34 10.66 -30.53
N VAL A 138 28.21 11.60 -29.58
CA VAL A 138 28.81 12.93 -29.68
C VAL A 138 30.33 12.87 -29.47
N GLU A 139 30.80 12.09 -28.51
CA GLU A 139 32.24 11.90 -28.24
C GLU A 139 32.95 11.19 -29.41
N THR A 140 32.27 10.22 -30.06
CA THR A 140 32.84 9.54 -31.24
C THR A 140 32.95 10.47 -32.44
N LYS A 141 31.98 11.38 -32.63
CA LYS A 141 32.01 12.37 -33.72
C LYS A 141 33.07 13.44 -33.51
N GLU A 142 33.30 13.89 -32.27
CA GLU A 142 34.36 14.86 -31.98
C GLU A 142 35.75 14.25 -32.18
N SER A 143 35.93 12.95 -31.89
CA SER A 143 37.18 12.22 -32.16
C SER A 143 37.44 11.97 -33.66
N GLU A 144 36.40 11.78 -34.49
CA GLU A 144 36.57 11.60 -35.94
C GLU A 144 36.80 12.91 -36.71
N THR A 145 36.35 14.05 -36.18
CA THR A 145 36.64 15.37 -36.80
C THR A 145 38.01 15.96 -36.47
N SER A 146 38.79 15.34 -35.58
CA SER A 146 40.15 15.82 -35.26
C SER A 146 41.25 15.13 -36.10
N ASP A 147 40.98 13.98 -36.72
CA ASP A 147 42.00 13.18 -37.42
C ASP A 147 41.49 12.75 -38.80
N SER A 148 41.45 13.66 -39.79
CA SER A 148 41.42 13.27 -41.21
C SER A 148 41.84 14.41 -42.16
N GLU A 149 43.13 14.77 -42.13
CA GLU A 149 43.88 15.03 -43.37
C GLU A 149 44.85 13.85 -43.57
N ASP A 150 44.37 12.76 -44.15
CA ASP A 150 45.01 12.04 -45.26
C ASP A 150 44.46 10.62 -45.47
N ALA A 151 44.31 10.31 -46.76
CA ALA A 151 44.43 8.99 -47.38
C ALA A 151 43.32 7.92 -47.19
N SER A 152 42.69 7.70 -48.35
CA SER A 152 42.39 6.40 -48.99
C SER A 152 41.16 5.58 -48.56
N GLU A 153 40.41 5.23 -49.60
CA GLU A 153 39.29 4.29 -49.68
C GLU A 153 39.51 3.02 -48.85
N HIS A 154 38.62 2.79 -47.88
CA HIS A 154 38.27 1.43 -47.48
C HIS A 154 36.76 1.38 -47.19
N TYR A 155 36.00 0.86 -48.16
CA TYR A 155 34.61 0.49 -47.95
C TYR A 155 34.59 -0.68 -46.96
N ILE A 156 34.00 -0.48 -45.79
CA ILE A 156 33.69 -1.54 -44.82
C ILE A 156 32.17 -1.69 -44.82
N ASP A 157 31.72 -2.91 -45.11
CA ASP A 157 30.30 -3.27 -45.20
C ASP A 157 29.51 -2.89 -43.93
N PRO A 158 28.23 -2.48 -44.06
CA PRO A 158 27.38 -2.24 -42.89
C PRO A 158 27.07 -3.56 -42.17
N PRO A 159 27.10 -3.60 -40.82
CA PRO A 159 26.68 -4.79 -40.09
C PRO A 159 25.18 -5.04 -40.28
N GLU A 160 24.88 -6.16 -40.92
CA GLU A 160 23.57 -6.77 -41.02
C GLU A 160 23.16 -7.34 -39.65
N ASN A 161 22.50 -6.54 -38.80
CA ASN A 161 21.67 -7.09 -37.73
C ASN A 161 20.61 -6.09 -37.23
N ILE A 162 19.60 -5.85 -38.04
CA ILE A 162 18.32 -5.35 -37.54
C ILE A 162 17.55 -6.55 -37.00
N THR A 163 17.78 -6.90 -35.73
CA THR A 163 16.87 -7.79 -35.02
C THR A 163 15.66 -6.96 -34.61
N THR A 164 14.67 -6.88 -35.50
CA THR A 164 13.31 -6.48 -35.15
C THR A 164 12.80 -7.33 -33.98
N PRO A 165 12.22 -6.76 -32.91
CA PRO A 165 11.51 -7.57 -31.94
C PRO A 165 10.28 -8.18 -32.61
N LYS A 166 10.31 -9.52 -32.70
CA LYS A 166 9.26 -10.39 -33.18
C LYS A 166 7.94 -10.10 -32.44
N LYS A 167 6.99 -9.56 -33.19
CA LYS A 167 5.59 -9.36 -32.81
C LYS A 167 4.86 -10.70 -32.84
N ASP A 168 5.07 -11.59 -31.87
CA ASP A 168 4.27 -12.80 -31.71
C ASP A 168 4.27 -13.28 -30.25
N SER A 169 3.20 -12.95 -29.51
CA SER A 169 2.62 -13.79 -28.44
C SER A 169 1.39 -13.11 -27.86
N ILE A 170 0.40 -12.87 -28.72
CA ILE A 170 -0.99 -12.80 -28.25
C ILE A 170 -1.43 -14.26 -28.10
N LEU A 171 -1.42 -14.76 -26.86
CA LEU A 171 -2.10 -16.01 -26.52
C LEU A 171 -3.60 -15.81 -26.68
N PRO A 172 -4.32 -16.65 -27.46
CA PRO A 172 -5.77 -16.67 -27.40
C PRO A 172 -6.22 -17.33 -26.10
N LEU A 173 -7.16 -16.68 -25.43
CA LEU A 173 -7.97 -17.22 -24.33
C LEU A 173 -8.57 -18.56 -24.78
N LYS A 174 -8.20 -19.63 -24.07
CA LYS A 174 -8.84 -20.93 -24.20
C LYS A 174 -10.28 -20.79 -23.68
N SER A 175 -11.19 -21.06 -24.59
CA SER A 175 -12.63 -21.16 -24.43
C SER A 175 -13.02 -22.07 -23.27
N GLU A 176 -13.99 -21.59 -22.49
CA GLU A 176 -14.90 -22.42 -21.71
C GLU A 176 -15.56 -23.48 -22.61
N GLU A 177 -15.62 -24.71 -22.13
CA GLU A 177 -16.61 -25.67 -22.61
C GLU A 177 -17.12 -26.50 -21.43
N LYS A 178 -18.41 -26.28 -21.13
CA LYS A 178 -19.43 -27.12 -20.46
C LYS A 178 -19.11 -27.83 -19.15
#